data_AF-A0A964D6X4-F1
#
_entry.id   AF-A0A964D6X4-F1
#
_cell.length_a   1.000
_cell.length_b   1.000
_cell.length_c   1.000
_cell.angle_alpha   90.00
_cell.angle_beta   90.00
_cell.angle_gamma   90.00
#
_symmetry.space_group_name_H-M   'P 1'
#
loop_
_entity.id
_entity.type
_entity.pdbx_description
1 polymer ?
#
loop_
_entity_poly.entity_id
_entity_poly.type
_entity_poly.pdbx_seq_one_letter_code
_entity_poly.pdbx_strand_id
1 'polypeptide(L)'
;MHLKIEPIGVIKKSTAGLFDVLIYSDFEPILTNIMEKFTHGANLLIVHKNDSTSDEHQVHVSEAEIINRKGNLLTVKGIEADNDSVIDIRLGNML
;
A
#
# COMPACT_ATOMS: atom_id res chain seq x y z
N MET A 1 1.96 -24.71 -3.90
CA MET A 1 1.71 -23.32 -3.48
C MET A 1 0.76 -23.37 -2.28
N HIS A 2 1.22 -23.02 -1.07
CA HIS A 2 0.51 -23.38 0.18
C HIS A 2 -0.34 -22.26 0.80
N LEU A 3 -0.24 -21.01 0.35
CA LEU A 3 -1.14 -19.92 0.75
C LEU A 3 -1.63 -19.14 -0.47
N LYS A 4 -2.92 -18.85 -0.50
CA LYS A 4 -3.54 -17.89 -1.42
C LYS A 4 -3.74 -16.59 -0.64
N ILE A 5 -3.03 -15.55 -1.05
CA ILE A 5 -3.15 -14.22 -0.43
C ILE A 5 -4.16 -13.41 -1.25
N GLU A 6 -5.20 -12.90 -0.59
CA GLU A 6 -6.20 -12.05 -1.24
C GLU A 6 -5.78 -10.58 -1.16
N PRO A 7 -5.82 -9.84 -2.29
CA PRO A 7 -5.44 -8.44 -2.31
C PRO A 7 -6.50 -7.58 -1.63
N ILE A 8 -6.04 -6.61 -0.85
CA ILE A 8 -6.89 -5.59 -0.22
C ILE A 8 -6.98 -4.30 -1.06
N GLY A 9 -6.20 -4.22 -2.12
CA GLY A 9 -6.11 -3.03 -2.97
C GLY A 9 -5.15 -3.20 -4.13
N VAL A 10 -4.91 -2.09 -4.83
CA VAL A 10 -4.01 -2.02 -5.98
C VAL A 10 -3.14 -0.77 -5.91
N ILE A 11 -1.90 -0.91 -6.35
CA ILE A 11 -0.96 0.19 -6.55
C ILE A 11 -0.98 0.59 -8.02
N LYS A 12 -1.10 1.87 -8.30
CA LYS A 12 -0.98 2.41 -9.66
C LYS A 12 0.01 3.55 -9.67
N LYS A 13 0.88 3.57 -10.68
CA LYS A 13 1.71 4.73 -10.93
C LYS A 13 0.81 5.92 -11.27
N SER A 14 1.04 7.02 -10.58
CA SER A 14 0.34 8.28 -10.80
C SER A 14 1.25 9.21 -11.61
N THR A 15 1.28 10.49 -11.26
CA THR A 15 2.18 11.48 -11.87
C THR A 15 3.51 11.61 -11.13
N ALA A 16 4.59 11.89 -11.86
CA ALA A 16 5.88 12.38 -11.34
C ALA A 16 6.36 11.77 -10.00
N GLY A 17 6.67 10.46 -9.99
CA GLY A 17 7.25 9.79 -8.82
C GLY A 17 6.27 9.51 -7.67
N LEU A 18 4.97 9.78 -7.89
CA LEU A 18 3.90 9.44 -6.96
C LEU A 18 3.14 8.21 -7.44
N PHE A 19 2.51 7.55 -6.48
CA PHE A 19 1.74 6.35 -6.68
C PHE A 19 0.43 6.45 -5.93
N ASP A 20 -0.63 5.93 -6.55
CA ASP A 20 -1.95 5.84 -5.97
C ASP A 20 -2.16 4.42 -5.46
N VAL A 21 -2.49 4.33 -4.17
CA VAL A 21 -2.82 3.10 -3.46
C VAL A 21 -4.32 3.12 -3.22
N LEU A 22 -5.06 2.33 -3.99
CA LEU A 22 -6.50 2.21 -3.87
C LEU A 22 -6.83 0.98 -3.03
N ILE A 23 -7.48 1.20 -1.89
CA ILE A 23 -7.97 0.14 -1.01
C ILE A 23 -9.38 -0.26 -1.46
N TYR A 24 -9.66 -1.54 -1.67
CA TYR A 24 -11.00 -1.99 -2.05
C TYR A 24 -12.01 -1.74 -0.93
N SER A 25 -13.23 -1.34 -1.30
CA SER A 25 -14.24 -0.89 -0.33
C SER A 25 -14.67 -1.95 0.68
N ASP A 26 -14.56 -3.23 0.35
CA ASP A 26 -14.82 -4.34 1.27
C ASP A 26 -13.87 -4.32 2.49
N PHE A 27 -12.70 -3.68 2.38
CA PHE A 27 -11.71 -3.55 3.44
C PHE A 27 -11.73 -2.19 4.15
N GLU A 28 -12.50 -1.22 3.66
CA GLU A 28 -12.64 0.11 4.31
C GLU A 28 -13.08 0.00 5.79
N PRO A 29 -14.10 -0.83 6.16
CA PRO A 29 -14.53 -0.94 7.56
C PRO A 29 -13.43 -1.49 8.48
N ILE A 30 -12.60 -2.39 7.95
CA ILE A 30 -11.51 -3.05 8.70
C ILE A 30 -10.37 -2.05 8.94
N LEU A 31 -10.11 -1.20 7.97
CA LEU A 31 -9.03 -0.22 8.02
C LEU A 31 -9.47 1.12 8.63
N THR A 32 -10.76 1.34 8.89
CA THR A 32 -11.30 2.64 9.36
C THR A 32 -10.51 3.21 10.54
N ASN A 33 -10.22 2.39 11.56
CA ASN A 33 -9.48 2.82 12.76
C ASN A 33 -8.02 3.23 12.49
N ILE A 34 -7.39 2.67 11.45
CA ILE A 34 -6.01 2.98 11.09
C ILE A 34 -5.95 4.11 10.05
N MET A 35 -6.97 4.20 9.19
CA MET A 35 -7.13 5.22 8.14
C MET A 35 -7.30 6.64 8.73
N GLU A 36 -7.82 6.78 9.94
CA GLU A 36 -7.84 8.07 10.65
C GLU A 36 -6.42 8.62 10.91
N LYS A 37 -5.44 7.73 11.04
CA LYS A 37 -4.03 8.08 11.26
C LYS A 37 -3.27 8.29 9.94
N PHE A 38 -3.92 8.05 8.80
CA PHE A 38 -3.32 8.23 7.48
C PHE A 38 -3.47 9.69 7.03
N THR A 39 -2.68 10.54 7.68
CA THR A 39 -2.60 11.97 7.40
C THR A 39 -1.39 12.30 6.52
N HIS A 40 -1.40 13.48 5.91
CA HIS A 40 -0.25 13.99 5.15
C HIS A 40 1.05 13.89 5.96
N GLY A 41 2.13 13.42 5.34
CA GLY A 41 3.44 13.21 5.95
C GLY A 41 3.56 11.94 6.80
N ALA A 42 2.49 11.17 7.01
CA ALA A 42 2.58 9.91 7.72
C ALA A 42 3.37 8.90 6.89
N ASN A 43 4.25 8.15 7.57
CA ASN A 43 4.97 7.04 6.97
C ASN A 43 4.15 5.77 7.07
N LEU A 44 4.13 4.99 5.99
CA LEU A 44 3.46 3.72 5.85
C LEU A 44 4.47 2.63 5.49
N LEU A 45 4.19 1.42 5.96
CA LEU A 45 4.74 0.19 5.41
C LEU A 45 3.64 -0.43 4.54
N ILE A 46 3.90 -0.52 3.24
CA ILE A 46 2.99 -1.11 2.26
C ILE A 46 3.54 -2.47 1.87
N VAL A 47 2.79 -3.52 2.19
CA VAL A 47 3.09 -4.89 1.73
C VAL A 47 2.36 -5.10 0.41
N HIS A 48 3.08 -5.41 -0.65
CA HIS A 48 2.51 -5.70 -1.96
C HIS A 48 3.09 -6.99 -2.54
N LYS A 49 2.48 -7.50 -3.59
CA LYS A 49 3.02 -8.67 -4.29
C LYS A 49 4.41 -8.38 -4.82
N ASN A 50 5.26 -9.40 -4.75
CA ASN A 50 6.54 -9.39 -5.41
C ASN A 50 6.41 -10.17 -6.71
N ASP A 51 6.41 -9.45 -7.84
CA ASP A 51 6.39 -10.07 -9.17
C ASP A 51 7.81 -10.44 -9.66
N SER A 52 8.85 -10.20 -8.84
CA SER A 52 10.21 -10.63 -9.14
C SER A 52 10.33 -12.15 -9.07
N THR A 53 10.72 -12.76 -10.18
CA THR A 53 10.93 -14.22 -10.28
C THR A 53 12.23 -14.69 -9.61
N SER A 54 13.06 -13.78 -9.09
CA SER A 54 14.34 -14.10 -8.45
C SER A 54 14.27 -14.15 -6.93
N ASP A 55 13.17 -13.70 -6.32
CA ASP A 55 12.94 -13.76 -4.88
C ASP A 55 12.06 -14.97 -4.54
N GLU A 56 12.41 -15.69 -3.48
CA GLU A 56 11.60 -16.81 -2.99
C GLU A 56 10.33 -16.34 -2.25
N HIS A 57 10.24 -15.05 -1.91
CA HIS A 57 9.10 -14.46 -1.22
C HIS A 57 8.05 -13.92 -2.19
N GLN A 58 6.78 -14.25 -1.93
CA GLN A 58 5.63 -13.80 -2.74
C GLN A 58 5.25 -12.33 -2.53
N VAL A 59 5.91 -11.63 -1.59
CA VAL A 59 5.56 -10.27 -1.17
C VAL A 59 6.81 -9.42 -0.97
N HIS A 60 6.67 -8.12 -1.19
CA HIS A 60 7.65 -7.08 -0.94
C HIS A 60 7.08 -6.05 0.04
N VAL A 61 7.95 -5.37 0.78
CA VAL A 61 7.56 -4.30 1.71
C VAL A 61 8.26 -3.01 1.30
N SER A 62 7.48 -1.97 1.02
CA SER A 62 7.99 -0.63 0.74
C SER A 62 7.61 0.36 1.83
N GLU A 63 8.52 1.26 2.15
CA GLU A 63 8.23 2.46 2.92
C GLU A 63 7.63 3.52 2.00
N ALA A 64 6.54 4.14 2.45
CA ALA A 64 5.84 5.14 1.67
C ALA A 64 5.42 6.32 2.54
N GLU A 65 5.57 7.55 2.06
CA GLU A 65 5.04 8.74 2.74
C GLU A 65 3.72 9.16 2.10
N ILE A 66 2.70 9.42 2.92
CA ILE A 66 1.40 9.92 2.45
C ILE A 66 1.52 11.36 2.00
N ILE A 67 1.18 11.60 0.73
CA ILE A 67 1.07 12.94 0.16
C ILE A 67 -0.36 13.43 0.23
N ASN A 68 -1.34 12.57 -0.01
CA ASN A 68 -2.74 12.93 0.08
C ASN A 68 -3.62 11.71 0.38
N ARG A 69 -4.81 11.95 0.94
CA ARG A 69 -5.84 10.93 1.13
C ARG A 69 -7.20 11.46 0.69
N LYS A 70 -7.92 10.66 -0.11
CA LYS A 70 -9.30 10.89 -0.48
C LYS A 70 -10.11 9.60 -0.32
N GLY A 71 -10.78 9.46 0.83
CA GLY A 71 -11.49 8.23 1.17
C GLY A 71 -10.52 7.05 1.32
N ASN A 72 -10.71 6.04 0.47
CA ASN A 72 -9.91 4.82 0.34
C ASN A 72 -8.75 4.92 -0.67
N LEU A 73 -8.53 6.10 -1.24
CA LEU A 73 -7.39 6.39 -2.12
C LEU A 73 -6.30 7.12 -1.34
N LEU A 74 -5.09 6.56 -1.32
CA LEU A 74 -3.89 7.19 -0.78
C LEU A 74 -2.95 7.53 -1.93
N THR A 75 -2.54 8.80 -2.05
CA THR A 75 -1.44 9.18 -2.93
C THR A 75 -0.17 9.21 -2.09
N VAL A 76 0.85 8.45 -2.48
CA VAL A 76 2.08 8.25 -1.72
C VAL A 76 3.33 8.48 -2.57
N LYS A 77 4.47 8.70 -1.93
CA LYS A 77 5.80 8.70 -2.53
C LYS A 77 6.69 7.63 -1.87
N GLY A 78 7.74 7.19 -2.55
CA GLY A 78 8.76 6.29 -1.98
C GLY A 78 8.60 4.81 -2.33
N ILE A 79 7.59 4.46 -3.12
CA ILE A 79 7.40 3.10 -3.64
C ILE A 79 7.77 3.04 -5.13
N GLU A 80 8.18 1.87 -5.61
CA GLU A 80 8.43 1.61 -7.04
C GLU A 80 7.66 0.36 -7.49
N ALA A 81 6.33 0.46 -7.52
CA ALA A 81 5.42 -0.64 -7.83
C ALA A 81 4.28 -0.14 -8.75
N ASP A 82 3.92 -0.87 -9.81
CA ASP A 82 2.88 -0.42 -10.76
C ASP A 82 2.00 -1.58 -11.23
N ASN A 83 0.69 -1.44 -11.02
CA ASN A 83 -0.31 -2.50 -11.12
C ASN A 83 -0.11 -3.66 -10.14
N ASP A 84 0.63 -3.43 -9.06
CA ASP A 84 0.85 -4.40 -8.00
C ASP A 84 -0.37 -4.53 -7.08
N SER A 85 -0.58 -5.75 -6.58
CA SER A 85 -1.59 -6.04 -5.57
C SER A 85 -1.12 -5.61 -4.17
N VAL A 86 -1.91 -4.80 -3.47
CA VAL A 86 -1.68 -4.49 -2.05
C VAL A 86 -2.17 -5.65 -1.20
N ILE A 87 -1.37 -6.08 -0.24
CA ILE A 87 -1.66 -7.16 0.70
C ILE A 87 -1.96 -6.64 2.11
N ASP A 88 -1.17 -5.70 2.61
CA ASP A 88 -1.33 -5.11 3.94
C ASP A 88 -0.78 -3.67 3.96
N ILE A 89 -1.31 -2.83 4.84
CA ILE A 89 -0.84 -1.46 5.06
C ILE A 89 -0.73 -1.19 6.55
N ARG A 90 0.43 -0.74 7.00
CA ARG A 90 0.69 -0.40 8.40
C ARG A 90 1.25 1.01 8.52
N LEU A 91 1.04 1.63 9.67
CA LEU A 91 1.80 2.82 10.04
C LEU A 91 3.27 2.43 10.22
N GLY A 92 4.16 3.14 9.52
CA GLY A 92 5.59 3.09 9.80
C GLY A 92 5.87 3.68 11.18
N ASN A 93 6.95 3.24 11.83
CA ASN A 93 7.31 3.74 13.14
C ASN A 93 7.42 5.28 13.12
N MET A 94 6.69 5.94 14.02
CA MET A 94 6.96 7.33 14.38
C MET A 94 8.18 7.32 15.29
N LEU A 95 9.33 7.72 14.77
CA LEU A 95 10.47 8.13 15.61
C LEU A 95 10.16 9.49 16.24
#